data_AF-C3N726-F1
#
_entry.id   AF-C3N726-F1
#
_cell.length_a   1.000
_cell.length_b   1.000
_cell.length_c   1.000
_cell.angle_alpha   90.00
_cell.angle_beta   90.00
_cell.angle_gamma   90.00
#
_symmetry.space_group_name_H-M   'P 1'
#
loop_
_entity.id
_entity.type
_entity.pdbx_description
1 polymer ?
#
loop_
_entity_poly.entity_id
_entity_poly.type
_entity_poly.pdbx_seq_one_letter_code
_entity_poly.pdbx_strand_id
1 'polypeptide(L)'
;MRSGIKKYLSNHKTLGIHVSLEELERYHSLSAEQKQLIRAVVKTLIHHPDLLNESSYFLRFLTSKAISPYVCPLCLTPFSSSVSLKQHIRYAEHTKICPVCHKEFAKTDALLDHVCKKHNICVS
;
A
#
# COMPACT_ATOMS: atom_id res chain seq x y z
N MET A 1 16.18 -43.04 -5.54
CA MET A 1 15.84 -42.97 -6.97
C MET A 1 16.27 -41.61 -7.50
N ARG A 2 17.29 -41.61 -8.37
CA ARG A 2 17.72 -40.42 -9.12
C ARG A 2 16.68 -40.15 -10.21
N SER A 3 16.34 -38.89 -10.41
CA SER A 3 16.17 -38.35 -11.76
C SER A 3 16.28 -36.84 -11.70
N GLY A 4 17.48 -36.35 -11.97
CA GLY A 4 17.66 -34.97 -12.39
C GLY A 4 17.16 -34.83 -13.83
N ILE A 5 16.51 -33.71 -14.10
CA ILE A 5 16.51 -33.11 -15.43
C ILE A 5 16.85 -31.63 -15.25
N LYS A 6 18.11 -31.30 -15.54
CA LYS A 6 18.50 -29.93 -15.91
C LYS A 6 17.84 -29.63 -17.27
N LYS A 7 16.82 -28.77 -17.26
CA LYS A 7 16.27 -28.02 -18.39
C LYS A 7 15.84 -26.70 -17.74
N TYR A 8 16.38 -25.54 -18.02
CA TYR A 8 16.98 -24.98 -19.21
C TYR A 8 17.73 -23.73 -18.74
N LEU A 9 18.84 -23.38 -19.37
CA LEU A 9 19.25 -21.97 -19.42
C LEU A 9 18.14 -21.23 -20.19
N SER A 10 17.12 -20.72 -19.48
CA SER A 10 16.22 -19.72 -20.05
C SER A 10 16.93 -18.39 -19.94
N ASN A 11 17.27 -17.80 -21.09
CA ASN A 11 17.81 -16.44 -21.19
C ASN A 11 16.82 -15.34 -20.74
N HIS A 12 15.69 -15.72 -20.12
CA HIS A 12 14.74 -14.79 -19.51
C HIS A 12 14.63 -15.05 -18.01
N LYS A 13 15.28 -14.20 -17.22
CA LYS A 13 15.14 -14.14 -15.75
C LYS A 13 13.83 -13.40 -15.43
N THR A 14 12.74 -14.14 -15.21
CA THR A 14 11.42 -13.57 -14.87
C THR A 14 11.09 -13.79 -13.39
N LEU A 15 10.47 -12.80 -12.76
CA LEU A 15 9.89 -12.91 -11.42
C LEU A 15 8.44 -13.39 -11.55
N GLY A 16 8.15 -14.60 -11.07
CA GLY A 16 6.80 -15.14 -11.02
C GLY A 16 6.09 -14.79 -9.71
N ILE A 17 4.87 -14.26 -9.80
CA ILE A 17 4.00 -13.99 -8.65
C ILE A 17 2.81 -14.94 -8.74
N HIS A 18 2.57 -15.72 -7.69
CA HIS A 18 1.38 -16.59 -7.62
C HIS A 18 0.14 -15.73 -7.38
N VAL A 19 -0.88 -15.87 -8.24
CA VAL A 19 -2.12 -15.09 -8.20
C VAL A 19 -3.33 -16.00 -8.47
N SER A 20 -4.52 -15.57 -8.08
CA SER A 20 -5.77 -16.23 -8.44
C SER A 20 -6.09 -16.08 -9.92
N LEU A 21 -7.00 -16.92 -10.45
CA LEU A 21 -7.45 -16.84 -11.84
C LEU A 21 -8.06 -15.47 -12.17
N GLU A 22 -8.86 -14.91 -11.27
CA GLU A 22 -9.50 -13.61 -11.45
C GLU A 22 -8.46 -12.47 -11.53
N GLU A 23 -7.43 -12.52 -10.69
CA GLU A 23 -6.33 -11.54 -10.73
C GLU A 23 -5.50 -11.66 -12.00
N LEU A 24 -5.31 -12.89 -12.51
CA LEU A 24 -4.61 -13.13 -13.77
C LEU A 24 -5.39 -12.55 -14.96
N GLU A 25 -6.70 -12.78 -15.02
CA GLU A 25 -7.58 -12.19 -16.03
C GLU A 25 -7.55 -10.66 -15.98
N ARG A 26 -7.66 -10.08 -14.77
CA ARG A 26 -7.53 -8.63 -14.56
C ARG A 26 -6.18 -8.10 -15.00
N TYR A 27 -5.08 -8.80 -14.72
CA TYR A 27 -3.75 -8.41 -15.18
C TYR A 27 -3.67 -8.40 -16.71
N HIS A 28 -4.24 -9.40 -17.38
CA HIS A 28 -4.23 -9.47 -18.83
C HIS A 28 -5.07 -8.36 -19.48
N SER A 29 -6.15 -7.89 -18.86
CA SER A 29 -6.95 -6.76 -19.35
C SER A 29 -6.29 -5.38 -19.20
N LEU A 30 -5.18 -5.26 -18.46
CA LEU A 30 -4.47 -3.98 -18.31
C LEU A 30 -3.82 -3.50 -19.61
N SER A 31 -3.74 -2.17 -19.77
CA SER A 31 -3.04 -1.52 -20.89
C SER A 31 -1.53 -1.79 -20.85
N ALA A 32 -0.84 -1.52 -21.96
CA ALA A 32 0.61 -1.66 -22.03
C ALA A 32 1.32 -0.74 -21.03
N GLU A 33 0.84 0.50 -20.89
CA GLU A 33 1.35 1.51 -19.97
C GLU A 33 1.18 1.07 -18.51
N GLN A 34 0.01 0.53 -18.15
CA GLN A 34 -0.25 0.01 -16.81
C GLN A 34 0.68 -1.15 -16.47
N LYS A 35 0.88 -2.10 -17.40
CA LYS A 35 1.83 -3.22 -17.24
C LYS A 35 3.27 -2.72 -17.14
N GLN A 36 3.65 -1.68 -17.88
CA GLN A 36 4.96 -1.05 -17.81
C GLN A 36 5.19 -0.39 -16.45
N LEU A 37 4.19 0.33 -15.92
CA LEU A 37 4.25 0.95 -14.60
C LEU A 37 4.45 -0.11 -13.50
N ILE A 38 3.68 -1.20 -13.52
CA ILE A 38 3.85 -2.31 -12.57
C ILE A 38 5.28 -2.85 -12.63
N ARG A 39 5.82 -3.09 -13.83
CA ARG A 39 7.21 -3.56 -13.99
C ARG A 39 8.23 -2.55 -13.47
N ALA A 40 8.03 -1.26 -13.72
CA ALA A 40 8.92 -0.20 -13.26
C ALA A 40 8.95 -0.15 -11.72
N VAL A 41 7.78 -0.16 -11.08
CA VAL A 41 7.65 -0.19 -9.62
C VAL A 41 8.34 -1.42 -9.04
N VAL A 42 8.06 -2.61 -9.57
CA VAL A 42 8.69 -3.86 -9.10
C VAL A 42 10.20 -3.80 -9.22
N LYS A 43 10.75 -3.29 -10.34
CA LYS A 43 12.19 -3.11 -10.52
C LYS A 43 12.77 -2.13 -9.48
N THR A 44 12.14 -0.98 -9.27
CA THR A 44 12.58 0.00 -8.29
C THR A 44 12.62 -0.59 -6.88
N LEU A 45 11.59 -1.34 -6.49
CA LEU A 45 11.52 -1.97 -5.17
C LEU A 45 12.56 -3.09 -5.00
N ILE A 46 12.93 -3.81 -6.06
CA ILE A 46 14.02 -4.78 -6.03
C ILE A 46 15.37 -4.09 -5.79
N HIS A 47 15.60 -2.92 -6.39
CA HIS A 47 16.85 -2.17 -6.25
C HIS A 47 16.95 -1.35 -4.95
N HIS A 48 15.80 -0.94 -4.40
CA HIS A 48 15.69 -0.10 -3.20
C HIS A 48 14.70 -0.72 -2.22
N PRO A 49 15.04 -1.85 -1.56
CA PRO A 49 14.13 -2.56 -0.66
C PRO A 49 13.74 -1.75 0.57
N ASP A 50 14.58 -0.80 0.99
CA ASP A 50 14.30 0.23 2.00
C ASP A 50 13.03 1.04 1.70
N LEU A 51 12.70 1.23 0.41
CA LEU A 51 11.41 1.81 0.03
C LEU A 51 10.24 0.96 0.49
N LEU A 52 10.33 -0.37 0.61
CA LEU A 52 9.22 -1.19 1.13
C LEU A 52 8.91 -0.89 2.60
N ASN A 53 9.92 -0.49 3.37
CA ASN A 53 9.76 -0.13 4.78
C ASN A 53 9.06 1.23 4.91
N GLU A 54 9.53 2.23 4.16
CA GLU A 54 8.94 3.57 4.09
C GLU A 54 7.57 3.58 3.38
N SER A 55 7.37 2.67 2.42
CA SER A 55 6.12 2.52 1.65
C SER A 55 5.12 1.60 2.34
N SER A 56 5.47 0.97 3.47
CA SER A 56 4.59 0.04 4.17
C SER A 56 3.25 0.71 4.52
N TYR A 57 3.30 1.97 4.94
CA TYR A 57 2.13 2.79 5.17
C TYR A 57 1.34 3.03 3.87
N PHE A 58 2.01 3.48 2.81
CA PHE A 58 1.34 3.85 1.56
C PHE A 58 0.66 2.65 0.89
N LEU A 59 1.34 1.49 0.85
CA LEU A 59 0.78 0.25 0.34
C LEU A 59 -0.44 -0.19 1.16
N ARG A 60 -0.34 -0.19 2.50
CA ARG A 60 -1.48 -0.49 3.37
C ARG A 60 -2.63 0.49 3.16
N PHE A 61 -2.33 1.78 3.02
CA PHE A 61 -3.33 2.82 2.79
C PHE A 61 -4.06 2.59 1.46
N LEU A 62 -3.33 2.27 0.37
CA LEU A 62 -3.94 1.94 -0.92
C LEU A 62 -4.82 0.69 -0.84
N THR A 63 -4.37 -0.36 -0.13
CA THR A 63 -5.20 -1.56 0.07
C THR A 63 -6.49 -1.26 0.83
N SER A 64 -6.42 -0.46 1.89
CA SER A 64 -7.62 -0.03 2.62
C SER A 64 -8.53 0.86 1.77
N LYS A 65 -7.96 1.72 0.91
CA LYS A 65 -8.71 2.56 -0.03
C LYS A 65 -9.43 1.76 -1.11
N ALA A 66 -8.90 0.61 -1.49
CA ALA A 66 -9.59 -0.32 -2.39
C ALA A 66 -10.81 -0.99 -1.73
N ILE A 67 -10.82 -1.12 -0.39
CA ILE A 67 -11.94 -1.67 0.38
C ILE A 67 -13.01 -0.60 0.64
N SER A 68 -12.60 0.61 1.02
CA SER A 68 -13.51 1.73 1.27
C SER A 68 -12.88 3.08 0.94
N PRO A 69 -13.64 4.05 0.39
CA PRO A 69 -13.17 5.42 0.25
C PRO A 69 -12.96 6.11 1.62
N TYR A 70 -13.54 5.62 2.71
CA TYR A 70 -13.45 6.22 4.04
C TYR A 70 -12.42 5.46 4.89
N VAL A 71 -11.19 5.94 4.92
CA VAL A 71 -10.07 5.28 5.63
C VAL A 71 -9.47 6.25 6.64
N CYS A 72 -9.25 5.77 7.86
CA CYS A 72 -8.53 6.55 8.86
C CYS A 72 -7.04 6.64 8.50
N PRO A 73 -6.44 7.85 8.40
CA PRO A 73 -5.04 8.00 8.02
C PRO A 73 -4.08 7.64 9.17
N LEU A 74 -4.58 7.42 10.39
CA LEU A 74 -3.74 7.11 11.55
C LEU A 74 -3.57 5.60 11.75
N CYS A 75 -4.64 4.83 11.58
CA CYS A 75 -4.65 3.38 11.79
C CYS A 75 -4.92 2.56 10.52
N LEU A 76 -5.26 3.21 9.40
CA LEU A 76 -5.58 2.61 8.11
C LEU A 76 -6.84 1.72 8.10
N THR A 77 -7.67 1.81 9.14
CA THR A 77 -8.95 1.09 9.20
C THR A 77 -9.95 1.68 8.19
N PRO A 78 -10.55 0.84 7.31
CA PRO A 78 -11.64 1.27 6.43
C PRO A 78 -12.98 1.31 7.17
N PHE A 79 -13.85 2.25 6.78
CA PHE A 79 -15.17 2.49 7.36
C PHE A 79 -16.25 2.49 6.28
N SER A 80 -17.48 2.11 6.62
CA SER A 80 -18.58 2.07 5.64
C SER A 80 -19.09 3.46 5.24
N SER A 81 -18.80 4.50 6.03
CA SER A 81 -19.28 5.87 5.78
C SER A 81 -18.34 6.95 6.31
N SER A 82 -18.47 8.17 5.78
CA SER A 82 -17.75 9.34 6.31
C SER A 82 -18.13 9.66 7.75
N VAL A 83 -19.39 9.44 8.14
CA VAL A 83 -19.88 9.69 9.49
C VAL A 83 -19.20 8.75 10.49
N SER A 84 -19.13 7.45 10.17
CA SER A 84 -18.47 6.47 11.04
C SER A 84 -16.96 6.72 11.16
N LEU A 85 -16.31 7.15 10.06
CA LEU A 85 -14.92 7.60 10.09
C LEU A 85 -14.71 8.83 10.99
N LYS A 86 -15.56 9.86 10.87
CA LYS A 86 -15.46 11.07 11.71
C LYS A 86 -15.66 10.75 13.18
N GLN A 87 -16.61 9.88 13.50
CA GLN A 87 -16.83 9.40 14.87
C GLN A 87 -15.60 8.66 15.40
N HIS A 88 -15.01 7.77 14.60
CA HIS A 88 -13.79 7.06 14.96
C HIS A 88 -12.62 8.02 15.24
N ILE A 89 -12.41 9.02 14.38
CA ILE A 89 -11.35 10.02 14.58
C ILE A 89 -11.54 10.78 15.90
N ARG A 90 -12.79 11.11 16.26
CA ARG A 90 -13.11 11.91 17.44
C ARG A 90 -12.97 11.15 18.76
N TYR A 91 -13.33 9.86 18.78
CA TYR A 91 -13.51 9.12 20.04
C TYR A 91 -12.56 7.94 20.23
N ALA A 92 -11.92 7.44 19.18
CA ALA A 92 -10.95 6.36 19.35
C ALA A 92 -9.63 6.90 19.95
N GLU A 93 -8.95 6.06 20.72
CA GLU A 93 -7.60 6.34 21.17
C GLU A 93 -6.62 6.22 20.00
N HIS A 94 -6.05 7.35 19.61
CA HIS A 94 -5.08 7.43 18.52
C HIS A 94 -3.67 7.63 19.07
N THR A 95 -2.72 6.91 18.47
CA THR A 95 -1.30 7.20 18.66
C THR A 95 -1.05 8.67 18.32
N LYS A 96 -0.12 9.31 19.03
CA LYS A 96 0.30 10.68 18.71
C LYS A 96 1.51 10.73 17.79
N ILE A 97 1.79 9.64 17.08
CA ILE A 97 2.95 9.46 16.23
C ILE A 97 2.48 9.41 14.78
N CYS A 98 3.16 10.13 13.90
CA CYS A 98 2.89 10.06 12.47
C CYS A 98 3.20 8.66 11.94
N PRO A 99 2.26 7.97 11.29
CA PRO A 99 2.50 6.63 10.77
C PRO A 99 3.36 6.63 9.49
N VAL A 100 3.70 7.81 8.96
CA VAL A 100 4.57 8.00 7.79
C VAL A 100 5.99 8.37 8.19
N CYS A 101 6.17 9.42 9.00
CA CYS A 101 7.51 9.93 9.35
C CYS A 101 7.90 9.73 10.82
N HIS A 102 7.06 9.04 11.61
CA HIS A 102 7.29 8.73 13.02
C HIS A 102 7.49 9.93 13.96
N LYS A 103 7.15 11.15 13.52
CA LYS A 103 7.15 12.34 14.36
C LYS A 103 6.03 12.31 15.39
N GLU A 104 6.34 12.65 16.64
CA GLU A 104 5.38 12.73 17.74
C GLU A 104 4.74 14.12 17.87
N PHE A 105 3.48 14.15 18.33
CA PHE A 105 2.67 15.35 18.50
C PHE A 105 1.98 15.35 19.86
N ALA A 106 1.61 16.53 20.36
CA ALA A 106 0.89 16.64 21.64
C ALA A 106 -0.60 16.26 21.53
N LYS A 107 -1.20 16.35 20.34
CA LYS A 107 -2.65 16.18 20.12
C LYS A 107 -2.94 15.49 18.78
N THR A 108 -4.05 14.75 18.72
CA THR A 108 -4.49 14.07 17.49
C THR A 108 -4.75 15.05 16.35
N ASP A 109 -5.38 16.20 16.62
CA ASP A 109 -5.71 17.18 15.58
C ASP A 109 -4.45 17.78 14.93
N ALA A 110 -3.40 18.03 15.73
CA ALA A 110 -2.11 18.51 15.22
C ALA A 110 -1.42 17.45 14.36
N LEU A 111 -1.55 16.17 14.74
CA LEU A 111 -1.07 15.06 13.93
C LEU A 111 -1.84 14.93 12.61
N LEU A 112 -3.18 15.04 12.64
CA LEU A 112 -4.01 14.98 11.42
C LEU A 112 -3.69 16.13 10.46
N ASP A 113 -3.53 17.35 10.98
CA ASP A 113 -3.10 18.51 10.17
C ASP A 113 -1.72 18.28 9.55
N HIS A 114 -0.78 17.72 10.33
CA HIS A 114 0.54 17.35 9.82
C HIS A 114 0.45 16.31 8.71
N VAL A 115 -0.32 15.23 8.89
CA VAL A 115 -0.47 14.17 7.88
C VAL A 115 -1.12 14.71 6.60
N CYS A 116 -2.11 15.60 6.73
CA CYS A 116 -2.73 16.24 5.57
C CYS A 116 -1.77 17.20 4.86
N LYS A 117 -1.02 18.06 5.56
CA LYS A 117 -0.16 19.08 4.93
C LYS A 117 1.22 18.61 4.50
N LYS A 118 1.81 17.62 5.19
CA LYS A 118 3.17 17.13 4.93
C LYS A 118 3.20 15.84 4.10
N HIS A 119 2.13 15.06 4.15
CA HIS A 119 2.03 13.79 3.42
C HIS A 119 0.87 13.76 2.41
N ASN A 120 0.07 14.83 2.32
CA ASN A 120 -1.08 14.94 1.40
C ASN A 120 -2.14 13.85 1.62
N ILE A 121 -2.35 13.47 2.87
CA ILE A 121 -3.34 12.45 3.25
C ILE A 121 -4.37 13.08 4.18
N CYS A 122 -5.49 13.49 3.60
CA CYS A 122 -6.52 14.25 4.29
C CYS A 122 -7.80 13.42 4.47
N VAL A 123 -8.53 13.72 5.53
CA VAL A 123 -9.85 13.17 5.80
C VAL A 123 -10.87 14.30 5.65
N SER A 124 -11.88 14.10 4.81
CA SER A 124 -13.00 15.03 4.59
C SER A 124 -14.25 14.67 5.37
#